data_AF-A0A7U9SKP8-F1
#
_entry.id   AF-A0A7U9SKP8-F1
#
_cell.length_a   1.000
_cell.length_b   1.000
_cell.length_c   1.000
_cell.angle_alpha   90.00
_cell.angle_beta   90.00
_cell.angle_gamma   90.00
#
_symmetry.space_group_name_H-M   'P 1'
#
loop_
_entity.id
_entity.type
_entity.pdbx_description
1 polymer ?
#
loop_
_entity_poly.entity_id
_entity_poly.type
_entity_poly.pdbx_seq_one_letter_code
_entity_poly.pdbx_strand_id
1 'polypeptide(L)'
;MDIGASVRSNVIINRDCLAALKDMPDKSVDCCITSPPYYGLRDYGVEGQIGREATPEQYVERLAEVFAQLYRVLSDSGTFWLNISDSYCGTGSKGACLDPKNPKGRNGQKVSLTQNVRGCKNKDMIGIPWLLAFALRDFGWYADDRRECQTDR
;
A
#
# COMPACT_ATOMS: atom_id res chain seq x y z
N MET A 1 11.51 -33.64 21.95
CA MET A 1 12.43 -32.49 21.90
C MET A 1 13.05 -32.52 20.52
N ASP A 2 12.47 -31.79 19.58
CA ASP A 2 13.03 -31.69 18.23
C ASP A 2 14.12 -30.62 18.22
N ILE A 3 15.32 -31.07 17.89
CA ILE A 3 16.53 -30.27 17.87
C ILE A 3 16.66 -29.69 16.46
N GLY A 4 16.32 -28.40 16.32
CA GLY A 4 16.94 -27.50 15.35
C GLY A 4 16.72 -27.80 13.87
N ALA A 5 15.54 -27.51 13.34
CA ALA A 5 15.47 -27.07 11.95
C ALA A 5 16.19 -25.72 11.84
N SER A 6 17.29 -25.66 11.09
CA SER A 6 17.98 -24.40 10.79
C SER A 6 16.99 -23.48 10.04
N VAL A 7 16.46 -22.48 10.73
CA VAL A 7 15.63 -21.44 10.10
C VAL A 7 16.53 -20.72 9.10
N ARG A 8 16.20 -20.79 7.81
CA ARG A 8 16.87 -19.98 6.80
C ARG A 8 16.60 -18.51 7.11
N SER A 9 17.59 -17.82 7.66
CA SER A 9 17.55 -16.38 7.85
C SER A 9 17.82 -15.66 6.53
N ASN A 10 17.29 -14.44 6.38
CA ASN A 10 17.61 -13.51 5.28
C ASN A 10 17.24 -14.02 3.88
N VAL A 11 16.01 -14.52 3.70
CA VAL A 11 15.51 -14.96 2.40
C VAL A 11 14.92 -13.79 1.61
N ILE A 12 15.36 -13.60 0.36
CA ILE A 12 14.78 -12.62 -0.57
C ILE A 12 13.86 -13.35 -1.54
N ILE A 13 12.59 -12.94 -1.60
CA ILE A 13 11.61 -13.45 -2.56
C ILE A 13 11.34 -12.33 -3.58
N ASN A 14 11.85 -12.47 -4.81
CA ASN A 14 11.62 -11.50 -5.88
C ASN A 14 10.39 -11.89 -6.71
N ARG A 15 9.20 -11.53 -6.22
CA ARG A 15 7.90 -11.83 -6.86
C ARG A 15 6.90 -10.71 -6.59
N ASP A 16 5.76 -10.74 -7.29
CA ASP A 16 4.56 -10.05 -6.85
C ASP A 16 4.20 -10.48 -5.41
N CYS A 17 3.95 -9.51 -4.54
CA CYS A 17 3.80 -9.78 -3.10
C CYS A 17 2.53 -10.58 -2.80
N LEU A 18 1.43 -10.36 -3.54
CA LEU A 18 0.20 -11.12 -3.35
C LEU A 18 0.40 -12.58 -3.73
N ALA A 19 1.06 -12.85 -4.87
CA ALA A 19 1.40 -14.20 -5.28
C ALA A 19 2.34 -14.89 -4.28
N ALA A 20 3.35 -14.17 -3.77
CA ALA A 20 4.26 -14.71 -2.76
C ALA A 20 3.54 -15.05 -1.45
N LEU A 21 2.69 -14.14 -0.95
CA LEU A 21 1.92 -14.36 0.29
C LEU A 21 0.98 -15.56 0.17
N LYS A 22 0.35 -15.80 -0.99
CA LYS A 22 -0.52 -16.98 -1.22
C LYS A 22 0.21 -18.31 -1.06
N ASP A 23 1.50 -18.35 -1.39
CA ASP A 23 2.33 -19.56 -1.28
C ASP A 23 2.91 -19.74 0.14
N MET A 24 2.79 -18.73 1.01
CA MET A 24 3.26 -18.81 2.40
C MET A 24 2.26 -19.57 3.28
N PRO A 25 2.73 -20.39 4.25
CA PRO A 25 1.86 -21.06 5.20
C PRO A 25 1.08 -20.07 6.07
N ASP A 26 -0.08 -20.50 6.56
CA ASP A 26 -0.83 -19.77 7.59
C ASP A 26 0.03 -19.60 8.85
N LYS A 27 -0.13 -18.47 9.54
CA LYS A 27 0.48 -18.23 10.86
C LYS A 27 2.00 -18.45 10.92
N SER A 28 2.72 -18.14 9.84
CA SER A 28 4.16 -18.36 9.71
C SER A 28 5.01 -17.11 9.89
N VAL A 29 4.41 -15.94 10.16
CA VAL A 29 5.11 -14.66 10.31
C VAL A 29 4.67 -13.96 11.59
N ASP A 30 5.63 -13.51 12.40
CA ASP A 30 5.34 -12.81 13.66
C ASP A 30 5.27 -11.28 13.52
N CYS A 31 5.89 -10.73 12.47
CA CYS A 31 5.92 -9.29 12.25
C CYS A 31 6.01 -8.97 10.76
N CYS A 32 5.20 -8.02 10.32
CA CYS A 32 5.31 -7.41 9.01
C CYS A 32 5.48 -5.90 9.14
N ILE A 33 6.46 -5.35 8.42
CA ILE A 33 6.70 -3.92 8.30
C ILE A 33 6.68 -3.59 6.81
N THR A 34 5.84 -2.65 6.39
CA THR A 34 5.73 -2.31 4.98
C THR A 34 5.37 -0.85 4.73
N SER A 35 5.75 -0.37 3.54
CA SER A 35 5.38 0.92 2.97
C SER A 35 5.00 0.70 1.51
N PRO A 36 3.72 0.42 1.19
CA PRO A 36 3.32 0.16 -0.19
C PRO A 36 3.53 1.42 -1.06
N PRO A 37 3.53 1.29 -2.40
CA PRO A 37 3.52 2.44 -3.29
C PRO A 37 2.39 3.42 -2.96
N TYR A 38 2.70 4.69 -2.69
CA TYR A 38 1.68 5.69 -2.36
C TYR A 38 0.86 6.07 -3.60
N TYR A 39 -0.45 6.20 -3.42
CA TYR A 39 -1.42 6.41 -4.48
C TYR A 39 -1.05 7.59 -5.41
N GLY A 40 -0.82 7.29 -6.68
CA GLY A 40 -0.60 8.29 -7.73
C GLY A 40 0.70 9.10 -7.64
N LEU A 41 1.58 8.85 -6.65
CA LEU A 41 2.79 9.66 -6.42
C LEU A 41 4.01 9.24 -7.22
N ARG A 42 4.15 7.95 -7.55
CA ARG A 42 5.28 7.42 -8.31
C ARG A 42 4.82 6.44 -9.39
N ASP A 43 5.53 6.45 -10.50
CA ASP A 43 5.44 5.44 -11.57
C ASP A 43 6.80 4.73 -11.63
N TYR A 44 6.81 3.45 -11.29
CA TYR A 44 7.98 2.58 -11.31
C TYR A 44 8.21 1.91 -12.68
N GLY A 45 7.38 2.21 -13.70
CA GLY A 45 7.53 1.67 -15.04
C GLY A 45 7.17 0.19 -15.18
N VAL A 46 6.47 -0.37 -14.19
CA VAL A 46 6.03 -1.77 -14.18
C VAL A 46 4.51 -1.83 -14.42
N GLU A 47 4.09 -2.70 -15.34
CA GLU A 47 2.67 -2.95 -15.60
C GLU A 47 2.00 -3.61 -14.39
N GLY A 48 0.79 -3.18 -14.05
CA GLY A 48 0.05 -3.70 -12.89
C GLY A 48 0.63 -3.32 -11.52
N GLN A 49 1.58 -2.38 -11.46
CA GLN A 49 2.11 -1.88 -10.18
C GLN A 49 0.99 -1.25 -9.34
N ILE A 50 1.05 -1.48 -8.03
CA ILE A 50 0.18 -0.82 -7.05
C ILE A 50 0.49 0.68 -7.03
N GLY A 51 -0.53 1.50 -6.80
CA GLY A 51 -0.43 2.96 -6.72
C GLY A 51 -0.67 3.67 -8.05
N ARG A 52 -1.06 2.93 -9.09
CA ARG A 52 -1.40 3.44 -10.43
C ARG A 52 -2.86 3.17 -10.84
N GLU A 53 -3.68 2.72 -9.92
CA GLU A 53 -5.10 2.48 -10.11
C GLU A 53 -5.83 3.77 -10.48
N ALA A 54 -6.99 3.66 -11.16
CA ALA A 54 -7.69 4.81 -11.70
C ALA A 54 -8.43 5.62 -10.61
N THR A 55 -8.78 4.96 -9.50
CA THR A 55 -9.47 5.61 -8.37
C THR A 55 -8.85 5.22 -7.03
N PRO A 56 -9.00 6.07 -5.99
CA PRO A 56 -8.57 5.73 -4.63
C PRO A 56 -9.16 4.43 -4.11
N GLU A 57 -10.42 4.14 -4.45
CA GLU A 57 -11.13 2.94 -4.00
C GLU A 57 -10.50 1.67 -4.60
N GLN A 58 -10.16 1.69 -5.89
CA GLN A 58 -9.47 0.56 -6.54
C GLN A 58 -8.08 0.32 -5.94
N TYR A 59 -7.35 1.39 -5.62
CA TYR A 59 -6.06 1.29 -4.92
C TYR A 59 -6.22 0.67 -3.52
N VAL A 60 -7.22 1.12 -2.76
CA VAL A 60 -7.50 0.59 -1.43
C VAL A 60 -7.93 -0.87 -1.49
N GLU A 61 -8.81 -1.24 -2.43
CA GLU A 61 -9.22 -2.62 -2.67
C GLU A 61 -8.01 -3.51 -2.96
N ARG A 62 -7.10 -3.06 -3.85
CA ARG A 62 -5.89 -3.79 -4.18
C ARG A 62 -4.95 -4.00 -2.98
N LEU A 63 -4.81 -2.99 -2.12
CA LEU A 63 -4.06 -3.14 -0.87
C LEU A 63 -4.76 -4.06 0.12
N ALA A 64 -6.08 -3.96 0.25
CA ALA A 64 -6.86 -4.80 1.14
C ALA A 64 -6.76 -6.28 0.74
N GLU A 65 -6.73 -6.61 -0.55
CA GLU A 65 -6.47 -7.97 -1.03
C GLU A 65 -5.09 -8.51 -0.56
N VAL A 66 -4.05 -7.69 -0.67
CA VAL A 66 -2.70 -8.04 -0.19
C VAL A 66 -2.71 -8.24 1.32
N PHE A 67 -3.34 -7.32 2.05
CA PHE A 67 -3.36 -7.36 3.50
C PHE A 67 -4.29 -8.44 4.07
N ALA A 68 -5.30 -8.89 3.33
CA ALA A 68 -6.07 -10.08 3.68
C ALA A 68 -5.20 -11.35 3.64
N GLN A 69 -4.33 -11.49 2.64
CA GLN A 69 -3.35 -12.60 2.62
C GLN A 69 -2.28 -12.45 3.69
N LEU A 70 -1.84 -11.21 3.96
CA LEU A 70 -0.92 -10.95 5.07
C LEU A 70 -1.54 -11.35 6.42
N TYR A 71 -2.82 -11.03 6.63
CA TYR A 71 -3.55 -11.40 7.84
C TYR A 71 -3.56 -12.92 8.06
N ARG A 72 -3.79 -13.73 7.01
CA ARG A 72 -3.71 -15.20 7.08
C ARG A 72 -2.31 -15.70 7.48
N VAL A 73 -1.27 -15.08 6.92
CA VAL A 73 0.12 -15.48 7.12
C VAL A 73 0.67 -15.04 8.48
N LEU A 74 0.12 -13.98 9.09
CA LEU A 74 0.49 -13.57 10.44
C LEU A 74 0.06 -14.60 11.48
N SER A 75 0.94 -14.84 12.45
CA SER A 75 0.62 -15.60 13.66
C SER A 75 -0.47 -14.88 14.46
N ASP A 76 -1.14 -15.60 15.37
CA ASP A 76 -2.25 -15.00 16.15
C ASP A 76 -1.77 -13.86 17.06
N SER A 77 -0.49 -13.84 17.44
CA SER A 77 0.17 -12.74 18.15
C SER A 77 0.98 -11.82 17.24
N GLY A 78 0.76 -11.90 15.93
CA GLY A 78 1.53 -11.17 14.93
C GLY A 78 1.27 -9.68 14.96
N THR A 79 2.26 -8.87 14.58
CA THR A 79 2.11 -7.41 14.47
C THR A 79 2.25 -6.93 13.04
N PHE A 80 1.48 -5.90 12.69
CA PHE A 80 1.55 -5.27 11.37
C PHE A 80 1.83 -3.77 11.50
N TRP A 81 2.92 -3.33 10.88
CA TRP A 81 3.35 -1.95 10.86
C TRP A 81 3.27 -1.42 9.44
N LEU A 82 2.28 -0.54 9.22
CA LEU A 82 2.01 0.04 7.90
C LEU A 82 2.39 1.52 7.89
N ASN A 83 3.35 1.87 7.04
CA ASN A 83 3.67 3.25 6.71
C ASN A 83 2.96 3.66 5.43
N ILE A 84 1.98 4.55 5.53
CA ILE A 84 1.23 5.08 4.40
C ILE A 84 0.98 6.57 4.58
N SER A 85 1.04 7.32 3.47
CA SER A 85 0.73 8.74 3.45
C SER A 85 -0.50 9.03 2.60
N ASP A 86 -1.08 10.19 2.82
CA ASP A 86 -2.18 10.66 1.99
C ASP A 86 -1.66 11.23 0.66
N SER A 87 -2.59 11.41 -0.26
CA SER A 87 -2.37 12.08 -1.52
C SER A 87 -3.38 13.21 -1.67
N TYR A 88 -3.03 14.22 -2.46
CA TYR A 88 -3.87 15.39 -2.64
C TYR A 88 -4.49 15.42 -4.04
N CYS A 89 -5.79 15.69 -4.10
CA CYS A 89 -6.49 15.89 -5.36
C CYS A 89 -5.95 17.14 -6.07
N GLY A 90 -5.79 17.07 -7.39
CA GLY A 90 -5.31 18.21 -8.19
C GLY A 90 -3.84 18.57 -7.99
N THR A 91 -3.08 17.77 -7.22
CA THR A 91 -1.63 17.98 -7.08
C THR A 91 -0.86 17.11 -8.07
N GLY A 92 -0.04 17.80 -8.86
CA GLY A 92 0.73 17.20 -9.96
C GLY A 92 0.43 17.93 -11.26
N SER A 93 1.40 18.77 -11.65
CA SER A 93 1.43 19.63 -12.83
C SER A 93 0.37 20.74 -12.84
N LYS A 94 0.86 21.98 -12.90
CA LYS A 94 0.05 23.18 -13.03
C LYS A 94 -0.70 23.16 -14.36
N GLY A 95 -1.95 22.70 -14.37
CA GLY A 95 -2.87 22.88 -15.48
C GLY A 95 -2.43 22.29 -16.83
N ALA A 96 -3.20 22.63 -17.87
CA ALA A 96 -2.94 22.23 -19.25
C ALA A 96 -1.69 22.90 -19.86
N CYS A 97 -0.99 23.78 -19.12
CA CYS A 97 0.27 24.36 -19.54
C CYS A 97 1.44 23.50 -19.06
N LEU A 98 2.08 22.81 -20.01
CA LEU A 98 3.37 22.18 -19.78
C LEU A 98 4.35 23.28 -19.33
N ASP A 99 5.09 23.04 -18.24
CA ASP A 99 6.20 23.92 -17.83
C ASP A 99 7.21 23.97 -18.99
N PRO A 100 7.42 25.11 -19.65
CA PRO A 100 8.35 25.20 -20.78
C PRO A 100 9.78 24.81 -20.42
N LYS A 101 10.16 24.93 -19.14
CA LYS A 101 11.47 24.52 -18.63
C LYS A 101 11.54 23.02 -18.37
N ASN A 102 10.40 22.37 -18.10
CA ASN A 102 10.32 20.94 -17.76
C ASN A 102 9.14 20.28 -18.50
N PRO A 103 9.17 20.19 -19.84
CA PRO A 103 8.05 19.66 -20.63
C PRO A 103 7.76 18.18 -20.36
N LYS A 104 8.70 17.45 -19.75
CA LYS A 104 8.56 16.05 -19.31
C LYS A 104 8.37 15.92 -17.79
N GLY A 105 8.06 17.02 -17.10
CA GLY A 105 8.05 17.10 -15.63
C GLY A 105 9.47 17.23 -15.05
N ARG A 106 9.57 17.78 -13.82
CA ARG A 106 10.86 18.02 -13.13
C ARG A 106 11.66 16.75 -12.86
N ASN A 107 10.98 15.62 -12.70
CA ASN A 107 11.57 14.35 -12.25
C ASN A 107 11.34 13.19 -13.25
N GLY A 108 10.93 13.47 -14.49
CA GLY A 108 10.60 12.43 -15.48
C GLY A 108 9.36 11.59 -15.17
N GLN A 109 8.57 11.97 -14.15
CA GLN A 109 7.31 11.31 -13.81
C GLN A 109 6.22 11.67 -14.83
N LYS A 110 5.45 10.65 -15.26
CA LYS A 110 4.20 10.86 -16.01
C LYS A 110 3.19 11.65 -15.16
N VAL A 111 2.22 12.27 -15.84
CA VAL A 111 1.14 13.09 -15.25
C VAL A 111 0.57 12.42 -13.98
N SER A 112 0.35 13.23 -12.94
CA SER A 112 -0.27 12.76 -11.69
C SER A 112 -1.63 12.13 -11.96
N LEU A 113 -1.88 10.95 -11.40
CA LEU A 113 -3.19 10.30 -11.48
C LEU A 113 -4.21 10.95 -10.54
N THR A 114 -3.75 11.73 -9.55
CA THR A 114 -4.64 12.34 -8.56
C THR A 114 -5.27 13.64 -9.04
N GLN A 115 -5.21 13.95 -10.35
CA GLN A 115 -5.74 15.22 -10.87
C GLN A 115 -7.25 15.38 -10.72
N ASN A 116 -8.02 14.30 -10.86
CA ASN A 116 -9.48 14.33 -10.77
C ASN A 116 -9.98 13.15 -9.92
N VAL A 117 -9.97 13.34 -8.59
CA VAL A 117 -10.60 12.39 -7.67
C VAL A 117 -12.05 12.81 -7.43
N ARG A 118 -12.98 11.87 -7.63
CA ARG A 118 -14.41 12.12 -7.45
C ARG A 118 -14.69 12.58 -6.02
N GLY A 119 -15.43 13.68 -5.88
CA GLY A 119 -15.81 14.21 -4.56
C GLY A 119 -14.74 15.05 -3.85
N CYS A 120 -13.55 15.22 -4.45
CA CYS A 120 -12.48 16.06 -3.90
C CYS A 120 -12.31 17.34 -4.74
N LYS A 121 -12.26 18.52 -4.10
CA LYS A 121 -11.80 19.75 -4.78
C LYS A 121 -10.27 19.74 -4.89
N ASN A 122 -9.74 20.63 -5.73
CA ASN A 122 -8.29 20.79 -5.88
C ASN A 122 -7.64 21.13 -4.53
N LYS A 123 -6.53 20.45 -4.21
CA LYS A 123 -5.77 20.47 -2.96
C LYS A 123 -6.45 19.84 -1.76
N ASP A 124 -7.58 19.14 -1.94
CA ASP A 124 -8.11 18.31 -0.86
C ASP A 124 -7.21 17.12 -0.59
N MET A 125 -7.10 16.77 0.68
CA MET A 125 -6.68 15.43 1.09
C MET A 125 -7.71 14.42 0.59
N ILE A 126 -7.24 13.35 -0.04
CA ILE A 126 -8.10 12.28 -0.55
C ILE A 126 -8.58 11.40 0.60
N GLY A 127 -7.82 11.30 1.70
CA GLY A 127 -8.14 10.48 2.84
C GLY A 127 -7.71 9.02 2.68
N ILE A 128 -6.63 8.76 1.92
CA ILE A 128 -6.14 7.40 1.65
C ILE A 128 -5.94 6.57 2.94
N PRO A 129 -5.29 7.08 4.00
CA PRO A 129 -5.13 6.29 5.24
C PRO A 129 -6.47 5.92 5.89
N TRP A 130 -7.47 6.81 5.82
CA TRP A 130 -8.80 6.55 6.39
C TRP A 130 -9.58 5.53 5.59
N LEU A 131 -9.60 5.66 4.26
CA LEU A 131 -10.24 4.70 3.36
C LEU A 131 -9.66 3.30 3.56
N LEU A 132 -8.33 3.20 3.64
CA LEU A 132 -7.66 1.93 3.87
C LEU A 132 -7.96 1.38 5.27
N ALA A 133 -7.94 2.20 6.31
CA ALA A 133 -8.26 1.75 7.66
C ALA A 133 -9.68 1.17 7.74
N PHE A 134 -10.66 1.78 7.07
CA PHE A 134 -12.02 1.23 7.02
C PHE A 134 -12.09 -0.08 6.25
N ALA A 135 -11.47 -0.16 5.07
CA ALA A 135 -11.41 -1.41 4.31
C ALA A 135 -10.75 -2.55 5.10
N LEU A 136 -9.70 -2.27 5.88
CA LEU A 136 -9.03 -3.29 6.69
C LEU A 136 -9.87 -3.74 7.89
N ARG A 137 -10.74 -2.89 8.44
CA ARG A 137 -11.68 -3.32 9.50
C ARG A 137 -12.62 -4.42 9.01
N ASP A 138 -13.02 -4.40 7.74
CA ASP A 138 -13.86 -5.45 7.15
C ASP A 138 -13.15 -6.81 7.08
N PHE A 139 -11.80 -6.81 7.15
CA PHE A 139 -10.96 -8.02 7.21
C PHE A 139 -10.50 -8.37 8.63
N GLY A 140 -11.05 -7.72 9.66
CA GLY A 140 -10.73 -8.01 11.07
C GLY A 140 -9.49 -7.30 11.62
N TRP A 141 -8.97 -6.29 10.93
CA TRP A 141 -7.90 -5.45 11.45
C TRP A 141 -8.44 -4.36 12.38
N TYR A 142 -7.79 -4.16 13.52
CA TYR A 142 -8.04 -3.02 14.39
C TYR A 142 -6.87 -2.03 14.29
N ALA A 143 -7.20 -0.77 14.02
CA ALA A 143 -6.22 0.31 14.05
C ALA A 143 -6.10 0.83 15.49
N ASP A 144 -4.93 0.70 16.12
CA ASP A 144 -4.58 1.40 17.35
C ASP A 144 -3.80 2.68 16.97
N ASP A 145 -4.26 3.84 17.48
CA ASP A 145 -3.61 5.15 17.32
C ASP A 145 -2.23 5.19 17.99
N ARG A 146 -1.89 4.18 18.80
CA ARG A 146 -0.55 3.97 19.36
C ARG A 146 0.48 3.46 18.34
N ARG A 147 0.53 4.01 17.12
CA ARG A 147 1.54 3.65 16.09
C ARG A 147 1.69 2.12 15.86
N GLU A 148 0.69 1.30 16.20
CA GLU A 148 0.74 -0.17 16.15
C GLU A 148 -0.59 -0.67 15.60
N CYS A 149 -0.62 -1.50 14.55
CA CYS A 149 -1.81 -2.30 14.24
C CYS A 149 -1.61 -3.68 14.87
N GLN A 150 -2.39 -3.96 15.91
CA GLN A 150 -2.47 -5.26 16.55
C GLN A 150 -3.56 -6.09 15.87
N THR A 151 -3.30 -7.38 15.65
CA THR A 151 -4.37 -8.33 15.34
C THR A 151 -5.00 -8.77 16.66
N ASP A 152 -6.18 -8.27 16.99
CA ASP A 152 -7.00 -8.87 18.05
C ASP A 152 -7.75 -10.06 17.43
N ARG A 153 -7.21 -11.27 17.61
CA ARG A 153 -7.90 -12.55 17.34
C ARG A 153 -8.14 -13.29 18.64
#